data_AF-A0A7S8MYN6-F1
#
_entry.id   AF-A0A7S8MYN6-F1
#
_cell.length_a   1.000
_cell.length_b   1.000
_cell.length_c   1.000
_cell.angle_alpha   90.00
_cell.angle_beta   90.00
_cell.angle_gamma   90.00
#
_symmetry.space_group_name_H-M   'P 1'
#
loop_
_entity.id
_entity.type
_entity.pdbx_description
1 polymer ?
#
loop_
_entity_poly.entity_id
_entity_poly.type
_entity_poly.pdbx_seq_one_letter_code
_entity_poly.pdbx_strand_id
1 'polypeptide(L)'
;MNDGRGIHRGMLIGALVAASVVLAGCAGQAMGAPASTATPTVSATSSPDGVSGTGPTGFPGVDFPLEAGARSVSVEFACSSGAYSVELSDSMMLGQAPVSGECAAGTATLTWPITERTTETLSVTVAEGVDWTAVPTFSDESFATDATIAADCEQFGPIYSAFMNADQGYTFYGELDADHWAARVDEASAELGSLAGSAQSELRESFERLVPLVSARADQVGQVMHPDLDGPLSAINAACNANQTPLIVQGEFGG
;
A
#
# COMPACT_ATOMS: atom_id res chain seq x y z
N MET A 1 -43.21 -55.69 21.39
CA MET A 1 -44.25 -55.88 20.36
C MET A 1 -43.76 -55.21 19.08
N ASN A 2 -43.53 -56.06 18.06
CA ASN A 2 -43.16 -55.83 16.64
C ASN A 2 -41.84 -55.07 16.38
N ASP A 3 -40.76 -55.69 15.86
CA ASP A 3 -40.55 -56.32 14.53
C ASP A 3 -40.85 -55.35 13.37
N GLY A 4 -40.00 -55.07 12.38
CA GLY A 4 -38.67 -55.54 12.00
C GLY A 4 -38.37 -55.16 10.52
N ARG A 5 -37.08 -55.19 10.16
CA ARG A 5 -36.48 -55.46 8.83
C ARG A 5 -36.53 -54.43 7.68
N GLY A 6 -35.33 -54.14 7.15
CA GLY A 6 -35.08 -53.70 5.77
C GLY A 6 -33.61 -53.37 5.49
N ILE A 7 -32.80 -54.38 5.13
CA ILE A 7 -31.38 -54.31 4.71
C ILE A 7 -31.31 -54.25 3.17
N HIS A 8 -30.33 -53.53 2.58
CA HIS A 8 -29.44 -53.94 1.45
C HIS A 8 -28.65 -52.70 0.93
N ARG A 9 -27.32 -52.60 1.14
CA ARG A 9 -26.18 -53.15 0.35
C ARG A 9 -26.05 -52.57 -1.07
N GLY A 10 -24.92 -51.92 -1.35
CA GLY A 10 -24.46 -51.57 -2.70
C GLY A 10 -23.05 -50.94 -2.70
N MET A 11 -22.03 -51.79 -2.74
CA MET A 11 -20.60 -51.52 -2.86
C MET A 11 -20.18 -51.73 -4.33
N LEU A 12 -19.26 -50.91 -4.87
CA LEU A 12 -18.43 -51.12 -6.10
C LEU A 12 -17.43 -49.95 -6.13
N ILE A 13 -16.14 -50.05 -5.77
CA ILE A 13 -14.99 -50.76 -6.37
C ILE A 13 -14.84 -50.55 -7.88
N GLY A 14 -13.75 -49.91 -8.28
CA GLY A 14 -13.22 -49.93 -9.65
C GLY A 14 -11.84 -49.25 -9.74
N ALA A 15 -10.77 -50.05 -9.68
CA ALA A 15 -9.37 -49.66 -9.91
C ALA A 15 -8.84 -50.31 -11.20
N LEU A 16 -7.87 -49.68 -11.88
CA LEU A 16 -7.00 -50.20 -12.96
C LEU A 16 -5.78 -49.24 -13.04
N VAL A 17 -4.57 -49.53 -12.53
CA VAL A 17 -3.45 -50.41 -13.02
C VAL A 17 -2.98 -50.01 -14.44
N ALA A 18 -1.95 -49.16 -14.60
CA ALA A 18 -0.48 -49.37 -14.56
C ALA A 18 0.16 -49.86 -15.87
N ALA A 19 1.24 -49.20 -16.32
CA ALA A 19 2.44 -49.83 -16.91
C ALA A 19 3.53 -48.78 -17.24
N SER A 20 4.76 -49.11 -16.83
CA SER A 20 6.02 -48.37 -16.99
C SER A 20 6.80 -48.85 -18.22
N VAL A 21 7.69 -48.01 -18.80
CA VAL A 21 8.86 -48.45 -19.57
C VAL A 21 10.07 -47.57 -19.22
N VAL A 22 11.19 -48.23 -18.94
CA VAL A 22 12.52 -47.74 -18.59
C VAL A 22 13.37 -47.62 -19.85
N LEU A 23 14.30 -46.66 -19.92
CA LEU A 23 15.57 -46.82 -20.64
C LEU A 23 16.69 -46.03 -19.95
N ALA A 24 17.73 -46.76 -19.54
CA ALA A 24 19.03 -46.24 -19.12
C ALA A 24 19.98 -46.18 -20.33
N GLY A 25 20.90 -45.20 -20.36
CA GLY A 25 21.92 -45.11 -21.40
C GLY A 25 23.05 -44.11 -21.09
N CYS A 26 24.19 -44.67 -20.66
CA CYS A 26 25.60 -44.30 -20.84
C CYS A 26 26.18 -42.89 -20.57
N ALA A 27 27.33 -42.95 -19.91
CA ALA A 27 28.27 -41.89 -19.59
C ALA A 27 28.90 -41.21 -20.81
N GLY A 28 29.17 -39.91 -20.64
CA GLY A 28 30.11 -39.13 -21.45
C GLY A 28 30.64 -37.96 -20.61
N GLN A 29 31.84 -38.09 -20.07
CA GLN A 29 32.61 -36.98 -19.53
C GLN A 29 33.01 -36.05 -20.67
N ALA A 30 32.70 -34.76 -20.55
CA ALA A 30 33.37 -33.69 -21.27
C ALA A 30 33.70 -32.58 -20.27
N MET A 31 35.00 -32.31 -20.10
CA MET A 31 35.50 -31.11 -19.43
C MET A 31 34.91 -29.87 -20.12
N GLY A 32 34.20 -29.05 -19.35
CA GLY A 32 33.81 -27.69 -19.71
C GLY A 32 34.02 -26.80 -18.47
N ALA A 33 34.73 -25.69 -18.68
CA ALA A 33 35.18 -24.71 -17.69
C ALA A 33 34.09 -24.26 -16.68
N PRO A 34 34.46 -23.71 -15.50
CA PRO A 34 33.48 -23.13 -14.60
C PRO A 34 32.73 -22.02 -15.34
N ALA A 35 31.43 -22.25 -15.58
CA ALA A 35 30.53 -21.21 -16.03
C ALA A 35 30.42 -20.20 -14.89
N SER A 36 30.80 -18.95 -15.17
CA SER A 36 30.46 -17.82 -14.32
C SER A 36 28.95 -17.86 -14.06
N THR A 37 28.58 -17.89 -12.78
CA THR A 37 27.21 -17.59 -12.35
C THR A 37 26.87 -16.21 -12.88
N ALA A 38 26.14 -16.16 -13.99
CA ALA A 38 25.51 -14.93 -14.45
C ALA A 38 24.44 -14.59 -13.42
N THR A 39 24.66 -13.51 -12.67
CA THR A 39 23.60 -12.77 -12.00
C THR A 39 22.53 -12.49 -13.06
N PRO A 40 21.23 -12.74 -12.79
CA PRO A 40 20.20 -12.38 -13.76
C PRO A 40 20.24 -10.87 -13.96
N THR A 41 20.60 -10.45 -15.17
CA THR A 41 20.42 -9.07 -15.60
C THR A 41 18.93 -8.88 -15.82
N VAL A 42 18.29 -8.11 -14.94
CA VAL A 42 16.92 -7.61 -15.10
C VAL A 42 16.86 -6.96 -16.49
N SER A 43 16.07 -7.55 -17.38
CA SER A 43 15.83 -6.95 -18.70
C SER A 43 14.73 -5.92 -18.52
N ALA A 44 15.12 -4.69 -18.18
CA ALA A 44 14.23 -3.55 -18.31
C ALA A 44 13.99 -3.31 -19.81
N THR A 45 12.80 -3.62 -20.30
CA THR A 45 12.36 -3.17 -21.62
C THR A 45 12.19 -1.66 -21.53
N SER A 46 12.97 -0.91 -22.31
CA SER A 46 12.80 0.54 -22.41
C SER A 46 11.44 0.83 -23.06
N SER A 47 10.48 1.29 -22.26
CA SER A 47 9.17 1.77 -22.69
C SER A 47 9.22 3.26 -23.07
N PRO A 48 8.18 3.81 -23.73
CA PRO A 48 8.23 4.96 -24.64
C PRO A 48 8.56 6.28 -23.93
N ASP A 49 9.01 7.27 -24.72
CA ASP A 49 9.28 8.66 -24.31
C ASP A 49 8.34 9.11 -23.17
N GLY A 50 8.89 9.37 -21.97
CA GLY A 50 8.10 9.68 -20.78
C GLY A 50 7.13 10.86 -20.96
N VAL A 51 6.21 11.02 -20.01
CA VAL A 51 5.21 12.09 -20.05
C VAL A 51 5.69 13.32 -19.27
N SER A 52 5.25 14.51 -19.70
CA SER A 52 5.60 15.78 -19.05
C SER A 52 4.45 16.78 -19.12
N GLY A 53 4.48 17.76 -18.22
CA GLY A 53 3.46 18.79 -18.15
C GLY A 53 3.84 19.93 -17.21
N THR A 54 2.92 20.88 -17.07
CA THR A 54 3.05 22.04 -16.18
C THR A 54 1.74 22.19 -15.41
N GLY A 55 1.81 22.30 -14.08
CA GLY A 55 0.64 22.35 -13.22
C GLY A 55 -0.07 21.00 -13.09
N PRO A 56 -1.24 20.98 -12.43
CA PRO A 56 -2.01 19.76 -12.22
C PRO A 56 -2.63 19.24 -13.53
N THR A 57 -2.74 17.91 -13.69
CA THR A 57 -3.28 17.29 -14.91
C THR A 57 -4.79 17.41 -15.06
N GLY A 58 -5.52 17.67 -13.96
CA GLY A 58 -6.99 17.62 -13.94
C GLY A 58 -7.56 16.20 -14.11
N PHE A 59 -8.88 16.09 -14.26
CA PHE A 59 -9.58 14.81 -14.47
C PHE A 59 -9.73 14.52 -15.99
N PRO A 60 -9.45 13.29 -16.46
CA PRO A 60 -9.06 12.09 -15.69
C PRO A 60 -7.55 11.96 -15.41
N GLY A 61 -6.72 12.84 -15.97
CA GLY A 61 -5.26 12.75 -15.93
C GLY A 61 -4.68 12.86 -17.34
N VAL A 62 -3.44 12.44 -17.52
CA VAL A 62 -2.79 12.29 -18.84
C VAL A 62 -2.67 10.82 -19.23
N ASP A 63 -2.63 10.57 -20.54
CA ASP A 63 -2.39 9.22 -21.07
C ASP A 63 -1.04 8.69 -20.58
N PHE A 64 -1.03 7.47 -20.05
CA PHE A 64 0.16 6.83 -19.52
C PHE A 64 0.19 5.36 -19.96
N PRO A 65 1.00 5.01 -20.99
CA PRO A 65 0.94 3.69 -21.60
C PRO A 65 1.35 2.60 -20.60
N LEU A 66 0.66 1.45 -20.61
CA LEU A 66 1.07 0.29 -19.82
C LEU A 66 1.68 -0.78 -20.73
N GLU A 67 2.82 -1.33 -20.32
CA GLU A 67 3.44 -2.41 -21.07
C GLU A 67 2.73 -3.75 -20.83
N ALA A 68 2.43 -4.46 -21.92
CA ALA A 68 1.74 -5.74 -21.84
C ALA A 68 2.56 -6.77 -21.05
N GLY A 69 1.96 -7.37 -20.02
CA GLY A 69 2.61 -8.37 -19.16
C GLY A 69 3.40 -7.79 -18.00
N ALA A 70 3.52 -6.46 -17.89
CA ALA A 70 4.11 -5.83 -16.72
C ALA A 70 3.26 -6.06 -15.47
N ARG A 71 3.93 -6.31 -14.34
CA ARG A 71 3.34 -6.57 -13.01
C ARG A 71 3.68 -5.48 -12.00
N SER A 72 4.63 -4.60 -12.34
CA SER A 72 4.91 -3.38 -11.62
C SER A 72 5.46 -2.30 -12.57
N VAL A 73 5.37 -1.06 -12.13
CA VAL A 73 5.99 0.10 -12.80
C VAL A 73 6.69 0.97 -11.78
N SER A 74 7.91 1.37 -12.11
CA SER A 74 8.63 2.44 -11.42
C SER A 74 8.70 3.66 -12.32
N VAL A 75 8.38 4.83 -11.79
CA VAL A 75 8.40 6.11 -12.48
C VAL A 75 9.48 6.98 -11.86
N GLU A 76 10.45 7.41 -12.66
CA GLU A 76 11.32 8.52 -12.28
C GLU A 76 10.54 9.81 -12.46
N PHE A 77 10.11 10.39 -11.35
CA PHE A 77 9.34 11.62 -11.30
C PHE A 77 10.22 12.79 -10.90
N ALA A 78 10.16 13.89 -11.64
CA ALA A 78 10.79 15.14 -11.27
C ALA A 78 9.79 16.28 -11.39
N CYS A 79 9.92 17.26 -10.50
CA CYS A 79 9.15 18.47 -10.51
C CYS A 79 10.01 19.63 -9.99
N SER A 80 9.70 20.85 -10.39
CA SER A 80 10.60 21.98 -10.14
C SER A 80 10.54 22.54 -8.72
N SER A 81 9.41 22.41 -8.01
CA SER A 81 9.25 22.90 -6.63
C SER A 81 7.94 22.45 -5.96
N GLY A 82 7.92 22.49 -4.62
CA GLY A 82 6.72 22.28 -3.80
C GLY A 82 6.37 20.81 -3.58
N ALA A 83 5.20 20.56 -2.99
CA ALA A 83 4.68 19.22 -2.80
C ALA A 83 4.11 18.66 -4.11
N TYR A 84 4.21 17.33 -4.28
CA TYR A 84 3.55 16.60 -5.34
C TYR A 84 2.73 15.44 -4.79
N SER A 85 1.72 15.03 -5.55
CA SER A 85 1.02 13.76 -5.42
C SER A 85 0.82 13.18 -6.80
N VAL A 86 1.29 11.96 -7.02
CA VAL A 86 1.18 11.25 -8.30
C VAL A 86 0.37 10.00 -8.09
N GLU A 87 -0.55 9.76 -9.00
CA GLU A 87 -1.47 8.63 -8.94
C GLU A 87 -1.43 7.89 -10.27
N LEU A 88 -1.16 6.59 -10.20
CA LEU A 88 -1.35 5.70 -11.33
C LEU A 88 -2.78 5.19 -11.31
N SER A 89 -3.50 5.44 -12.42
CA SER A 89 -4.93 5.19 -12.55
C SER A 89 -5.78 6.07 -11.59
N ASP A 90 -7.01 5.65 -11.30
CA ASP A 90 -7.88 6.24 -10.28
C ASP A 90 -7.79 5.42 -8.97
N SER A 91 -7.14 5.98 -7.95
CA SER A 91 -6.90 5.40 -6.63
C SER A 91 -8.20 5.06 -5.91
N MET A 92 -9.19 5.95 -6.02
CA MET A 92 -10.51 5.84 -5.40
C MET A 92 -11.30 4.67 -5.99
N MET A 93 -11.10 4.37 -7.27
CA MET A 93 -11.74 3.24 -7.91
C MET A 93 -10.95 1.93 -7.77
N LEU A 94 -9.62 1.96 -7.73
CA LEU A 94 -8.79 0.80 -8.05
C LEU A 94 -7.90 0.31 -6.91
N GLY A 95 -7.87 1.02 -5.78
CA GLY A 95 -7.18 0.58 -4.56
C GLY A 95 -5.66 0.69 -4.61
N GLN A 96 -5.11 1.44 -5.57
CA GLN A 96 -3.71 1.85 -5.58
C GLN A 96 -3.61 3.21 -4.90
N ALA A 97 -2.63 3.38 -4.03
CA ALA A 97 -2.49 4.62 -3.29
C ALA A 97 -1.69 5.67 -4.10
N PRO A 98 -2.08 6.95 -4.06
CA PRO A 98 -1.25 8.02 -4.61
C PRO A 98 0.05 8.14 -3.82
N VAL A 99 1.16 8.33 -4.52
CA VAL A 99 2.48 8.53 -3.91
C VAL A 99 2.79 10.02 -3.89
N SER A 100 3.06 10.54 -2.70
CA SER A 100 3.27 11.96 -2.46
C SER A 100 4.66 12.22 -1.89
N GLY A 101 5.14 13.45 -2.09
CA GLY A 101 6.42 13.88 -1.57
C GLY A 101 6.68 15.36 -1.85
N GLU A 102 7.92 15.77 -1.66
CA GLU A 102 8.39 17.12 -1.95
C GLU A 102 9.34 17.09 -3.15
N CYS A 103 9.17 18.05 -4.07
CA CYS A 103 10.08 18.27 -5.18
C CYS A 103 11.46 18.67 -4.63
N ALA A 104 12.44 17.79 -4.80
CA ALA A 104 13.83 18.04 -4.45
C ALA A 104 14.67 18.32 -5.71
N ALA A 105 15.94 18.70 -5.52
CA ALA A 105 16.89 18.74 -6.62
C ALA A 105 17.23 17.31 -7.09
N GLY A 106 16.39 16.72 -7.93
CA GLY A 106 16.55 15.37 -8.44
C GLY A 106 15.23 14.71 -8.84
N THR A 107 15.31 13.43 -9.18
CA THR A 107 14.15 12.56 -9.43
C THR A 107 13.80 11.78 -8.16
N ALA A 108 12.52 11.60 -7.92
CA ALA A 108 11.98 10.61 -6.99
C ALA A 108 11.61 9.35 -7.78
N THR A 109 11.83 8.18 -7.20
CA THR A 109 11.34 6.92 -7.77
C THR A 109 10.02 6.56 -7.12
N LEU A 110 8.96 6.53 -7.91
CA LEU A 110 7.60 6.20 -7.47
C LEU A 110 7.23 4.84 -8.05
N THR A 111 6.74 3.89 -7.24
CA THR A 111 6.51 2.52 -7.72
C THR A 111 5.10 2.05 -7.38
N TRP A 112 4.46 1.37 -8.33
CA TRP A 112 3.12 0.82 -8.17
C TRP A 112 3.03 -0.64 -8.66
N PRO A 113 2.14 -1.46 -8.08
CA PRO A 113 1.72 -2.72 -8.66
C PRO A 113 0.85 -2.46 -9.91
N ILE A 114 1.07 -3.24 -10.96
CA ILE A 114 0.14 -3.32 -12.09
C ILE A 114 -0.79 -4.49 -11.86
N THR A 115 -2.09 -4.20 -11.83
CA THR A 115 -3.17 -5.17 -11.62
C THR A 115 -4.14 -5.12 -12.80
N GLU A 116 -5.08 -6.06 -12.88
CA GLU A 116 -6.15 -6.05 -13.88
C GLU A 116 -7.04 -4.80 -13.82
N ARG A 117 -6.98 -4.07 -12.70
CA ARG A 117 -7.74 -2.84 -12.47
C ARG A 117 -6.97 -1.60 -12.93
N THR A 118 -5.65 -1.66 -13.06
CA THR A 118 -4.81 -0.51 -13.43
C THR A 118 -5.14 -0.04 -14.86
N THR A 119 -5.45 1.25 -15.01
CA THR A 119 -5.74 1.92 -16.28
C THR A 119 -4.55 2.74 -16.78
N GLU A 120 -4.52 3.01 -18.08
CA GLU A 120 -3.45 3.75 -18.79
C GLU A 120 -3.54 5.28 -18.56
N THR A 121 -3.60 5.71 -17.30
CA THR A 121 -3.76 7.13 -16.93
C THR A 121 -2.85 7.45 -15.76
N LEU A 122 -2.18 8.61 -15.81
CA LEU A 122 -1.40 9.17 -14.72
C LEU A 122 -2.02 10.51 -14.32
N SER A 123 -2.36 10.66 -13.06
CA SER A 123 -2.78 11.95 -12.49
C SER A 123 -1.64 12.54 -11.68
N VAL A 124 -1.31 13.80 -11.96
CA VAL A 124 -0.26 14.54 -11.25
C VAL A 124 -0.88 15.79 -10.63
N THR A 125 -0.72 15.91 -9.32
CA THR A 125 -1.07 17.11 -8.56
C THR A 125 0.21 17.80 -8.12
N VAL A 126 0.45 18.97 -8.68
CA VAL A 126 1.48 19.95 -8.28
C VAL A 126 0.87 21.35 -8.32
N ALA A 127 1.56 22.35 -7.78
CA ALA A 127 1.08 23.73 -7.88
C ALA A 127 1.03 24.22 -9.34
N GLU A 128 0.13 25.16 -9.62
CA GLU A 128 0.04 25.82 -10.93
C GLU A 128 1.39 26.39 -11.38
N GLY A 129 1.75 26.18 -12.64
CA GLY A 129 3.03 26.66 -13.19
C GLY A 129 4.27 25.83 -12.80
N VAL A 130 4.12 24.74 -12.05
CA VAL A 130 5.23 23.82 -11.74
C VAL A 130 5.38 22.80 -12.86
N ASP A 131 6.53 22.83 -13.52
CA ASP A 131 6.91 21.83 -14.53
C ASP A 131 7.24 20.49 -13.88
N TRP A 132 6.84 19.40 -14.53
CA TRP A 132 7.09 18.03 -14.09
C TRP A 132 7.30 17.06 -15.24
N THR A 133 7.98 15.94 -14.95
CA THR A 133 8.25 14.83 -15.88
C THR A 133 8.09 13.50 -15.16
N ALA A 134 7.56 12.49 -15.84
CA ALA A 134 7.43 11.12 -15.37
C ALA A 134 7.95 10.15 -16.45
N VAL A 135 9.01 9.42 -16.13
CA VAL A 135 9.62 8.43 -17.04
C VAL A 135 9.40 7.02 -16.48
N PRO A 136 8.55 6.19 -17.13
CA PRO A 136 8.24 4.86 -16.64
C PRO A 136 9.31 3.81 -16.99
N THR A 137 9.49 2.86 -16.08
CA THR A 137 10.18 1.59 -16.27
C THR A 137 9.25 0.47 -15.84
N PHE A 138 8.87 -0.40 -16.78
CA PHE A 138 7.99 -1.53 -16.50
C PHE A 138 8.79 -2.79 -16.16
N SER A 139 8.24 -3.62 -15.30
CA SER A 139 8.84 -4.88 -14.88
C SER A 139 7.80 -6.00 -14.87
N ASP A 140 8.22 -7.22 -15.24
CA ASP A 140 7.44 -8.44 -15.08
C ASP A 140 7.51 -9.01 -13.65
N GLU A 141 8.35 -8.42 -12.79
CA GLU A 141 8.39 -8.73 -11.37
C GLU A 141 7.20 -8.10 -10.62
N SER A 142 6.73 -8.80 -9.59
CA SER A 142 5.71 -8.26 -8.69
C SER A 142 6.25 -7.09 -7.89
N PHE A 143 5.37 -6.13 -7.63
CA PHE A 143 5.60 -5.15 -6.58
C PHE A 143 5.90 -5.85 -5.24
N ALA A 144 6.98 -5.42 -4.59
CA ALA A 144 7.38 -5.96 -3.30
C ALA A 144 6.85 -5.05 -2.18
N THR A 145 5.83 -5.53 -1.47
CA THR A 145 5.34 -4.89 -0.25
C THR A 145 6.21 -5.27 0.94
N ASP A 146 6.65 -4.28 1.71
CA ASP A 146 7.29 -4.47 3.01
C ASP A 146 6.23 -4.89 4.04
N ALA A 147 6.39 -6.09 4.59
CA ALA A 147 5.45 -6.67 5.55
C ALA A 147 5.46 -5.96 6.91
N THR A 148 6.57 -5.32 7.30
CA THR A 148 6.65 -4.57 8.55
C THR A 148 5.93 -3.23 8.45
N ILE A 149 6.09 -2.51 7.33
CA ILE A 149 5.31 -1.30 7.04
C ILE A 149 3.83 -1.65 6.93
N ALA A 150 3.49 -2.73 6.21
CA ALA A 150 2.10 -3.18 6.06
C ALA A 150 1.41 -3.42 7.40
N ALA A 151 2.07 -4.14 8.32
CA ALA A 151 1.55 -4.42 9.65
C ALA A 151 1.38 -3.14 10.50
N ASP A 152 2.36 -2.23 10.44
CA ASP A 152 2.29 -0.96 11.15
C ASP A 152 1.16 -0.06 10.60
N CYS A 153 0.95 -0.01 9.29
CA CYS A 153 -0.16 0.71 8.65
C CYS A 153 -1.53 0.12 9.00
N GLU A 154 -1.66 -1.21 8.99
CA GLU A 154 -2.88 -1.93 9.37
C GLU A 154 -3.25 -1.67 10.84
N GLN A 155 -2.25 -1.68 11.74
CA GLN A 155 -2.48 -1.41 13.15
C GLN A 155 -2.77 0.07 13.44
N PHE A 156 -2.17 1.00 12.68
CA PHE A 156 -2.37 2.42 12.89
C PHE A 156 -3.72 2.95 12.39
N GLY A 157 -4.27 2.38 11.30
CA GLY A 157 -5.54 2.83 10.71
C GLY A 157 -6.71 2.95 11.72
N PRO A 158 -7.00 1.92 12.54
CA PRO A 158 -8.02 1.98 13.58
C PRO A 158 -7.73 3.03 14.67
N ILE A 159 -6.47 3.16 15.11
CA ILE A 159 -6.05 4.14 16.12
C ILE A 159 -6.32 5.56 15.61
N TYR A 160 -5.89 5.86 14.39
CA TYR A 160 -6.13 7.16 13.76
C TYR A 160 -7.62 7.45 13.56
N SER A 161 -8.38 6.44 13.15
CA SER A 161 -9.84 6.54 13.01
C SER A 161 -10.52 6.85 14.35
N ALA A 162 -10.07 6.26 15.44
CA ALA A 162 -10.61 6.51 16.78
C ALA A 162 -10.40 7.97 17.22
N PHE A 163 -9.21 8.54 17.01
CA PHE A 163 -8.96 9.96 17.29
C PHE A 163 -9.85 10.89 16.44
N MET A 164 -9.93 10.63 15.13
CA MET A 164 -10.80 11.40 14.23
C MET A 164 -12.27 11.31 14.62
N ASN A 165 -12.77 10.12 14.90
CA ASN A 165 -14.18 9.91 15.28
C ASN A 165 -14.48 10.51 16.65
N ALA A 166 -13.54 10.48 17.60
CA ALA A 166 -13.71 11.16 18.88
C ALA A 166 -13.93 12.66 18.65
N ASP A 167 -13.00 13.33 17.96
CA ASP A 167 -13.09 14.78 17.73
C ASP A 167 -14.31 15.16 16.88
N GLN A 168 -14.57 14.47 15.77
CA GLN A 168 -15.72 14.77 14.92
C GLN A 168 -17.05 14.48 15.63
N GLY A 169 -17.14 13.36 16.35
CA GLY A 169 -18.31 12.97 17.12
C GLY A 169 -18.67 14.00 18.19
N TYR A 170 -17.66 14.57 18.87
CA TYR A 170 -17.87 15.62 19.87
C TYR A 170 -18.12 17.00 19.24
N THR A 171 -17.28 17.43 18.30
CA THR A 171 -17.26 18.83 17.81
C THR A 171 -18.26 19.12 16.70
N PHE A 172 -18.46 18.19 15.76
CA PHE A 172 -19.24 18.42 14.55
C PHE A 172 -20.62 17.75 14.60
N TYR A 173 -20.67 16.49 15.01
CA TYR A 173 -21.92 15.72 15.02
C TYR A 173 -22.69 15.83 16.34
N GLY A 174 -22.01 16.12 17.46
CA GLY A 174 -22.64 16.18 18.79
C GLY A 174 -23.17 14.84 19.29
N GLU A 175 -22.64 13.73 18.75
CA GLU A 175 -23.01 12.35 19.08
C GLU A 175 -22.22 11.80 20.29
N LEU A 176 -21.12 12.46 20.66
CA LEU A 176 -20.33 12.14 21.84
C LEU A 176 -20.37 13.29 22.84
N ASP A 177 -20.49 12.96 24.12
CA ASP A 177 -20.19 13.90 25.20
C ASP A 177 -18.69 13.86 25.57
N ALA A 178 -18.29 14.71 26.52
CA ALA A 178 -16.91 14.83 26.94
C ALA A 178 -16.34 13.55 27.59
N ASP A 179 -17.17 12.77 28.30
CA ASP A 179 -16.74 11.55 28.96
C ASP A 179 -16.48 10.44 27.93
N HIS A 180 -17.36 10.30 26.94
CA HIS A 180 -17.16 9.36 25.84
C HIS A 180 -15.98 9.76 24.94
N TRP A 181 -15.78 11.06 24.71
CA TRP A 181 -14.60 11.56 24.00
C TRP A 181 -13.31 11.18 24.74
N ALA A 182 -13.24 11.45 26.04
CA ALA A 182 -12.05 11.19 26.85
C ALA A 182 -11.71 9.70 26.88
N ALA A 183 -12.72 8.84 27.08
CA ALA A 183 -12.51 7.40 27.08
C ALA A 183 -11.91 6.87 25.76
N ARG A 184 -12.40 7.37 24.62
CA ARG A 184 -11.88 6.99 23.29
C ARG A 184 -10.46 7.51 23.06
N VAL A 185 -10.18 8.74 23.46
CA VAL A 185 -8.83 9.32 23.33
C VAL A 185 -7.84 8.58 24.22
N ASP A 186 -8.21 8.21 25.44
CA ASP A 186 -7.35 7.43 26.35
C ASP A 186 -7.04 6.04 25.78
N GLU A 187 -8.05 5.33 25.26
CA GLU A 187 -7.89 4.01 24.64
C GLU A 187 -6.97 4.09 23.42
N ALA A 188 -7.26 4.98 22.47
CA ALA A 188 -6.44 5.16 21.28
C ALA A 188 -5.01 5.64 21.60
N SER A 189 -4.83 6.45 22.65
CA SER A 189 -3.50 6.87 23.12
C SER A 189 -2.69 5.71 23.68
N ALA A 190 -3.34 4.80 24.42
CA ALA A 190 -2.67 3.60 24.93
C ALA A 190 -2.26 2.66 23.80
N GLU A 191 -3.12 2.47 22.80
CA GLU A 191 -2.81 1.68 21.60
C GLU A 191 -1.67 2.30 20.78
N LEU A 192 -1.69 3.63 20.58
CA LEU A 192 -0.61 4.35 19.92
C LEU A 192 0.72 4.18 20.66
N GLY A 193 0.71 4.28 21.99
CA GLY A 193 1.89 4.04 22.82
C GLY A 193 2.43 2.62 22.70
N SER A 194 1.54 1.63 22.62
CA SER A 194 1.92 0.24 22.39
C SER A 194 2.52 0.05 20.99
N LEU A 195 1.88 0.57 19.95
CA LEU A 195 2.37 0.51 18.57
C LEU A 195 3.74 1.17 18.44
N ALA A 196 3.92 2.37 18.99
CA ALA A 196 5.22 3.06 19.00
C ALA A 196 6.32 2.21 19.67
N GLY A 197 5.98 1.48 20.74
CA GLY A 197 6.92 0.59 21.44
C GLY A 197 7.23 -0.73 20.71
N SER A 198 6.34 -1.21 19.83
CA SER A 198 6.48 -2.51 19.15
C SER A 198 6.81 -2.43 17.67
N ALA A 199 6.60 -1.27 17.02
CA ALA A 199 6.82 -1.06 15.60
C ALA A 199 8.26 -1.41 15.20
N GLN A 200 8.39 -2.13 14.09
CA GLN A 200 9.68 -2.61 13.58
C GLN A 200 10.09 -1.91 12.28
N SER A 201 9.16 -1.23 11.61
CA SER A 201 9.45 -0.48 10.40
C SER A 201 10.04 0.90 10.70
N GLU A 202 10.37 1.62 9.64
CA GLU A 202 10.78 3.03 9.71
C GLU A 202 9.70 3.95 10.29
N LEU A 203 8.42 3.53 10.31
CA LEU A 203 7.30 4.29 10.85
C LEU A 203 7.38 4.52 12.36
N ARG A 204 8.18 3.72 13.08
CA ARG A 204 8.33 3.82 14.54
C ARG A 204 8.63 5.24 15.00
N GLU A 205 9.55 5.95 14.34
CA GLU A 205 9.92 7.32 14.73
C GLU A 205 8.72 8.27 14.64
N SER A 206 7.88 8.12 13.61
CA SER A 206 6.66 8.91 13.46
C SER A 206 5.65 8.61 14.57
N PHE A 207 5.47 7.34 14.94
CA PHE A 207 4.60 6.98 16.07
C PHE A 207 5.14 7.52 17.41
N GLU A 208 6.44 7.38 17.68
CA GLU A 208 7.10 7.93 18.87
C GLU A 208 6.95 9.45 18.97
N ARG A 209 6.92 10.15 17.83
CA ARG A 209 6.64 11.60 17.77
C ARG A 209 5.17 11.94 18.01
N LEU A 210 4.23 11.10 17.57
CA LEU A 210 2.80 11.32 17.79
C LEU A 210 2.40 11.16 19.26
N VAL A 211 2.95 10.16 19.97
CA VAL A 211 2.62 9.86 21.37
C VAL A 211 2.61 11.11 22.27
N PRO A 212 3.70 11.92 22.35
CA PRO A 212 3.70 13.10 23.20
C PRO A 212 2.79 14.23 22.69
N LEU A 213 2.55 14.33 21.37
CA LEU A 213 1.68 15.36 20.79
C LEU A 213 0.20 15.13 21.15
N VAL A 214 -0.23 13.87 21.08
CA VAL A 214 -1.57 13.43 21.50
C VAL A 214 -1.71 13.58 23.02
N SER A 215 -0.71 13.10 23.78
CA SER A 215 -0.73 13.16 25.25
C SER A 215 -0.85 14.60 25.78
N ALA A 216 -0.22 15.57 25.11
CA ALA A 216 -0.30 16.99 25.48
C ALA A 216 -1.71 17.59 25.33
N ARG A 217 -2.65 16.85 24.73
CA ARG A 217 -4.01 17.29 24.38
C ARG A 217 -5.09 16.36 24.89
N ALA A 218 -4.72 15.31 25.64
CA ALA A 218 -5.68 14.34 26.15
C ALA A 218 -6.73 14.95 27.09
N ASP A 219 -6.48 16.14 27.66
CA ASP A 219 -7.43 16.90 28.48
C ASP A 219 -8.17 18.01 27.72
N GLN A 220 -7.86 18.21 26.44
CA GLN A 220 -8.45 19.24 25.59
C GLN A 220 -9.55 18.65 24.71
N VAL A 221 -10.74 18.47 25.30
CA VAL A 221 -11.89 17.84 24.64
C VAL A 221 -12.18 18.47 23.27
N GLY A 222 -12.21 17.63 22.24
CA GLY A 222 -12.45 18.02 20.85
C GLY A 222 -11.24 18.61 20.12
N GLN A 223 -10.02 18.42 20.64
CA GLN A 223 -8.80 19.01 20.06
C GLN A 223 -7.63 18.01 19.95
N VAL A 224 -7.88 16.70 19.94
CA VAL A 224 -6.79 15.73 19.81
C VAL A 224 -6.17 15.77 18.40
N MET A 225 -6.98 16.03 17.37
CA MET A 225 -6.61 16.18 15.96
C MET A 225 -6.08 17.58 15.65
N HIS A 226 -5.04 18.00 16.37
CA HIS A 226 -4.43 19.32 16.20
C HIS A 226 -3.47 19.36 14.98
N PRO A 227 -3.30 20.51 14.29
CA PRO A 227 -2.37 20.65 13.15
C PRO A 227 -0.90 20.29 13.43
N ASP A 228 -0.50 20.21 14.69
CA ASP A 228 0.87 19.80 15.04
C ASP A 228 1.13 18.31 14.72
N LEU A 229 0.07 17.53 14.55
CA LEU A 229 0.12 16.12 14.18
C LEU A 229 0.40 15.94 12.67
N ASP A 230 0.20 16.97 11.85
CA ASP A 230 0.26 16.88 10.37
C ASP A 230 1.59 16.34 9.86
N GLY A 231 2.71 16.75 10.48
CA GLY A 231 4.05 16.30 10.07
C GLY A 231 4.22 14.78 10.20
N PRO A 232 4.09 14.21 11.41
CA PRO A 232 4.14 12.75 11.61
C PRO A 232 3.06 11.99 10.84
N LEU A 233 1.82 12.50 10.78
CA LEU A 233 0.73 11.86 10.03
C LEU A 233 1.01 11.81 8.52
N SER A 234 1.56 12.89 7.96
CA SER A 234 1.96 12.94 6.55
C SER A 234 3.07 11.92 6.25
N ALA A 235 4.06 11.80 7.14
CA ALA A 235 5.12 10.80 6.99
C ALA A 235 4.57 9.35 7.02
N ILE A 236 3.63 9.06 7.93
CA ILE A 236 3.00 7.73 8.00
C ILE A 236 2.20 7.45 6.72
N ASN A 237 1.35 8.39 6.30
CA ASN A 237 0.57 8.24 5.07
C ASN A 237 1.47 8.04 3.84
N ALA A 238 2.54 8.82 3.71
CA ALA A 238 3.47 8.70 2.58
C ALA A 238 4.13 7.32 2.52
N ALA A 239 4.62 6.79 3.65
CA ALA A 239 5.23 5.47 3.71
C ALA A 239 4.21 4.35 3.45
N CYS A 240 3.02 4.43 4.05
CA CYS A 240 1.94 3.48 3.80
C CYS A 240 1.50 3.46 2.33
N ASN A 241 1.38 4.63 1.70
CA ASN A 241 1.03 4.74 0.29
C ASN A 241 2.15 4.24 -0.62
N ALA A 242 3.42 4.59 -0.34
CA ALA A 242 4.56 4.08 -1.09
C ALA A 242 4.66 2.54 -1.01
N ASN A 243 4.26 1.96 0.12
CA ASN A 243 4.16 0.51 0.33
C ASN A 243 2.88 -0.12 -0.26
N GLN A 244 1.97 0.70 -0.80
CA GLN A 244 0.67 0.31 -1.35
C GLN A 244 -0.20 -0.45 -0.32
N THR A 245 -0.06 -0.03 0.94
CA THR A 245 -0.89 -0.44 2.08
C THR A 245 -1.47 0.82 2.73
N PRO A 246 -2.32 1.59 2.00
CA PRO A 246 -2.81 2.87 2.46
C PRO A 246 -3.58 2.72 3.77
N LEU A 247 -3.55 3.77 4.61
CA LEU A 247 -4.33 3.79 5.83
C LEU A 247 -5.81 3.72 5.50
N ILE A 248 -6.49 2.69 6.00
CA ILE A 248 -7.94 2.58 5.91
C ILE A 248 -8.55 3.30 7.10
N VAL A 249 -9.11 4.47 6.83
CA VAL A 249 -9.76 5.30 7.83
C VAL A 249 -11.27 5.03 7.80
N GLN A 250 -11.85 4.73 8.96
CA GLN A 250 -13.27 4.45 9.10
C GLN A 250 -13.96 5.61 9.81
N GLY A 251 -14.84 6.31 9.10
CA GLY A 251 -15.71 7.31 9.71
C GLY A 251 -16.93 6.66 10.36
N GLU A 252 -17.15 6.89 11.65
CA GLU A 252 -18.32 6.41 12.38
C GLU A 252 -19.58 7.24 12.10
N PHE A 253 -19.42 8.54 11.91
CA PHE A 253 -20.52 9.51 11.91
C PHE A 253 -20.91 10.04 10.51
N GLY A 254 -20.40 9.40 9.45
CA GLY A 254 -20.83 9.61 8.07
C GLY A 254 -20.29 10.89 7.41
N GLY A 255 -19.42 10.70 6.42
CA GLY A 255 -18.95 11.72 5.46
C GLY A 255 -18.41 11.03 4.21
#